data_AF-A0A6I2G8C6-F1
#
_entry.id   AF-A0A6I2G8C6-F1
#
_cell.length_a   1.000
_cell.length_b   1.000
_cell.length_c   1.000
_cell.angle_alpha   90.00
_cell.angle_beta   90.00
_cell.angle_gamma   90.00
#
_symmetry.space_group_name_H-M   'P 1'
#
loop_
_entity.id
_entity.type
_entity.pdbx_description
1 polymer ?
#
loop_
_entity_poly.entity_id
_entity_poly.type
_entity_poly.pdbx_seq_one_letter_code
_entity_poly.pdbx_strand_id
1 'polypeptide(L)'
;MAAGFAGDMRSQPERPALSRREIEVLLAWFDCDSKMEVGRRLYISLGTVNTHLSRIREKYTAVGRPAPTKAALVARALQDEIIDIDEL
;
A
#
# COMPACT_ATOMS: atom_id res chain seq x y z
N MET A 1 21.36 -38.41 -19.10
CA MET A 1 20.02 -38.09 -18.55
C MET A 1 20.16 -37.88 -17.05
N ALA A 2 19.74 -36.73 -16.52
CA ALA A 2 19.05 -36.55 -15.23
C ALA A 2 18.96 -35.04 -14.90
N ALA A 3 17.72 -34.56 -14.81
CA ALA A 3 17.15 -33.38 -14.15
C ALA A 3 18.11 -32.28 -13.65
N GLY A 4 17.98 -31.00 -14.02
CA GLY A 4 16.73 -30.25 -14.01
C GLY A 4 16.46 -29.64 -12.63
N PHE A 5 17.40 -28.87 -12.07
CA PHE A 5 17.07 -27.93 -10.99
C PHE A 5 16.50 -26.65 -11.61
N ALA A 6 15.26 -26.73 -12.08
CA ALA A 6 14.41 -25.55 -12.17
C ALA A 6 14.04 -25.20 -10.72
N GLY A 7 14.97 -24.53 -10.02
CA GLY A 7 14.66 -23.87 -8.78
C GLY A 7 13.63 -22.80 -9.12
N ASP A 8 12.38 -23.06 -8.74
CA ASP A 8 11.27 -22.12 -8.73
C ASP A 8 11.80 -20.75 -8.28
N MET A 9 12.06 -19.85 -9.25
CA MET A 9 12.28 -18.43 -9.01
C MET A 9 10.93 -17.94 -8.52
N ARG A 10 10.65 -18.19 -7.23
CA ARG A 10 9.52 -17.61 -6.53
C ARG A 10 9.72 -16.12 -6.66
N SER A 11 9.04 -15.52 -7.63
CA SER A 11 9.03 -14.08 -7.86
C SER A 11 8.80 -13.46 -6.49
N GLN A 12 9.84 -12.83 -5.94
CA GLN A 12 9.70 -12.05 -4.73
C GLN A 12 8.49 -11.16 -4.98
N PRO A 13 7.45 -11.18 -4.12
CA PRO A 13 6.27 -10.37 -4.36
C PRO A 13 6.74 -8.93 -4.52
N GLU A 14 6.64 -8.39 -5.73
CA GLU A 14 7.19 -7.08 -6.04
C GLU A 14 6.54 -6.06 -5.09
N ARG A 15 7.37 -5.36 -4.32
CA ARG A 15 6.89 -4.29 -3.45
C ARG A 15 6.50 -3.11 -4.36
N PRO A 16 5.31 -2.52 -4.20
CA PRO A 16 4.95 -1.37 -5.02
C PRO A 16 5.88 -0.20 -4.71
N ALA A 17 6.33 0.50 -5.75
CA ALA A 17 7.09 1.74 -5.60
C ALA A 17 6.15 2.89 -5.21
N LEU A 18 5.80 2.97 -3.92
CA LEU A 18 5.07 4.10 -3.35
C LEU A 18 6.02 5.29 -3.16
N SER A 19 5.58 6.46 -3.58
CA SER A 19 6.28 7.71 -3.28
C SER A 19 6.12 8.06 -1.80
N ARG A 20 7.03 8.89 -1.28
CA ARG A 20 6.94 9.40 0.09
C ARG A 20 5.57 10.01 0.41
N ARG A 21 4.99 10.78 -0.52
CA ARG A 21 3.67 11.40 -0.32
C ARG A 21 2.54 10.38 -0.28
N GLU A 22 2.62 9.32 -1.07
CA GLU A 22 1.64 8.24 -1.02
C GLU A 22 1.73 7.46 0.28
N ILE A 23 2.93 7.23 0.80
CA ILE A 23 3.14 6.62 2.12
C ILE A 23 2.53 7.52 3.21
N GLU A 24 2.81 8.82 3.23
CA GLU A 24 2.21 9.75 4.20
C GLU A 24 0.68 9.73 4.17
N VAL A 25 0.08 9.71 2.98
CA VAL A 25 -1.39 9.60 2.82
C VAL A 25 -1.90 8.26 3.30
N LEU A 26 -1.16 7.18 3.05
CA LEU A 26 -1.52 5.84 3.47
C LEU A 26 -1.52 5.72 5.00
N LEU A 27 -0.47 6.21 5.66
CA LEU A 27 -0.34 6.25 7.12
C LEU A 27 -1.45 7.08 7.76
N ALA A 28 -1.66 8.31 7.29
CA ALA A 28 -2.74 9.14 7.79
C ALA A 28 -4.13 8.51 7.56
N TRP A 29 -4.30 7.75 6.47
CA TRP A 29 -5.54 7.01 6.23
C TRP A 29 -5.74 5.86 7.21
N PHE A 30 -4.68 5.24 7.74
CA PHE A 30 -4.79 4.22 8.77
C PHE A 30 -5.28 4.80 10.09
N ASP A 31 -4.72 5.93 10.51
CA ASP A 31 -5.08 6.62 11.74
C ASP A 31 -6.47 7.29 11.73
N CYS A 32 -7.04 7.58 10.56
CA CYS A 32 -8.29 8.34 10.45
C CYS A 32 -9.49 7.46 10.09
N ASP A 33 -10.67 7.78 10.65
CA ASP A 33 -11.93 7.11 10.33
C ASP A 33 -12.54 7.59 9.00
N SER A 34 -12.15 8.79 8.55
CA SER A 34 -12.70 9.41 7.33
C SER A 34 -11.65 10.05 6.44
N LYS A 35 -11.90 10.02 5.12
CA LYS A 35 -11.01 10.65 4.12
C LYS A 35 -10.95 12.18 4.26
N MET A 36 -12.01 12.77 4.83
CA MET A 36 -12.04 14.21 5.12
C MET A 36 -11.04 14.56 6.22
N GLU A 37 -10.91 13.72 7.23
CA GLU A 37 -9.97 13.91 8.33
C GLU A 37 -8.51 13.77 7.86
N VAL A 38 -8.22 12.78 6.99
CA VAL A 38 -6.92 12.69 6.30
C VAL A 38 -6.57 13.98 5.57
N GLY A 39 -7.54 14.53 4.83
CA GLY A 39 -7.37 15.79 4.10
C GLY A 39 -7.03 16.94 5.04
N ARG A 40 -7.72 17.04 6.18
CA ARG A 40 -7.43 18.05 7.21
C ARG A 40 -6.04 17.87 7.81
N ARG A 41 -5.68 16.65 8.20
CA ARG A 41 -4.38 16.33 8.84
C ARG A 41 -3.19 16.58 7.92
N LEU A 42 -3.35 16.31 6.62
CA LEU A 42 -2.29 16.46 5.62
C LEU A 42 -2.38 17.77 4.82
N TYR A 43 -3.30 18.68 5.20
CA TYR A 43 -3.57 19.96 4.53
C TYR A 43 -3.81 19.82 3.01
N ILE A 44 -4.58 18.82 2.61
CA ILE A 44 -4.96 18.55 1.21
C ILE A 44 -6.47 18.37 1.04
N SER A 45 -6.96 18.57 -0.19
CA SER A 45 -8.38 18.38 -0.48
C SER A 45 -8.80 16.90 -0.41
N LEU A 46 -10.09 16.66 -0.14
CA LEU A 46 -10.68 15.31 -0.22
C LEU A 46 -10.47 14.67 -1.60
N GLY A 47 -10.53 15.47 -2.67
CA GLY A 47 -10.24 15.00 -4.03
C GLY A 47 -8.81 14.48 -4.15
N THR A 48 -7.84 15.21 -3.62
CA THR A 48 -6.42 14.83 -3.59
C THR A 48 -6.21 13.53 -2.81
N VAL A 49 -6.87 13.37 -1.65
CA VAL A 49 -6.83 12.11 -0.87
C VAL A 49 -7.35 10.95 -1.71
N ASN A 50 -8.51 11.10 -2.37
CA ASN A 50 -9.06 10.04 -3.23
C ASN A 50 -8.12 9.68 -4.38
N THR A 51 -7.51 10.67 -5.03
CA THR A 51 -6.53 10.44 -6.11
C THR A 51 -5.32 9.66 -5.61
N HIS A 52 -4.76 10.03 -4.46
CA HIS A 52 -3.65 9.28 -3.87
C HIS A 52 -4.03 7.84 -3.52
N LEU A 53 -5.19 7.62 -2.89
CA LEU A 53 -5.66 6.27 -2.56
C LEU A 53 -5.90 5.43 -3.82
N SER A 54 -6.42 6.00 -4.91
CA SER A 54 -6.57 5.30 -6.19
C SER A 54 -5.21 4.86 -6.73
N ARG A 55 -4.25 5.79 -6.81
CA ARG A 55 -2.89 5.51 -7.31
C ARG A 55 -2.17 4.45 -6.48
N ILE A 56 -2.30 4.51 -5.15
CA ILE A 56 -1.74 3.48 -4.25
C ILE A 56 -2.31 2.10 -4.61
N ARG A 57 -3.64 2.00 -4.76
CA ARG A 57 -4.30 0.74 -5.12
C ARG A 57 -3.90 0.23 -6.50
N GLU A 58 -3.75 1.13 -7.46
CA GLU A 58 -3.27 0.81 -8.81
C GLU A 58 -1.85 0.26 -8.76
N LYS A 59 -0.94 0.88 -7.98
CA LYS A 59 0.43 0.39 -7.79
C LYS A 59 0.48 -0.99 -7.17
N TYR A 60 -0.33 -1.22 -6.13
CA TYR A 60 -0.49 -2.55 -5.52
C TYR A 60 -1.04 -3.57 -6.50
N THR A 61 -1.99 -3.18 -7.35
CA THR A 61 -2.56 -4.06 -8.37
C THR A 61 -1.56 -4.37 -9.48
N ALA A 62 -0.72 -3.40 -9.87
CA ALA A 62 0.32 -3.56 -10.90
C ALA A 62 1.37 -4.60 -10.51
N VAL A 63 1.69 -4.72 -9.22
CA VAL A 63 2.60 -5.75 -8.69
C VAL A 63 1.88 -7.06 -8.32
N GLY A 64 0.63 -7.24 -8.75
CA GLY A 64 -0.15 -8.46 -8.50
C GLY A 64 -0.69 -8.62 -7.07
N ARG A 65 -0.70 -7.54 -6.27
CA ARG A 65 -1.08 -7.54 -4.85
C ARG A 65 -2.24 -6.58 -4.58
N PRO A 66 -3.44 -6.77 -5.16
CA PRO A 66 -4.54 -5.82 -5.04
C PRO A 66 -4.96 -5.59 -3.58
N ALA A 67 -5.32 -4.34 -3.26
CA ALA A 67 -5.73 -3.89 -1.93
C ALA A 67 -6.98 -2.97 -2.01
N PRO A 68 -8.18 -3.51 -2.28
CA PRO A 68 -9.36 -2.70 -2.56
C PRO A 68 -9.96 -2.01 -1.31
N THR A 69 -9.65 -2.48 -0.11
CA THR A 69 -10.21 -1.99 1.16
C THR A 69 -9.14 -1.36 2.06
N LYS A 70 -9.55 -0.57 3.06
CA LYS A 70 -8.64 -0.02 4.08
C LYS A 70 -7.89 -1.16 4.80
N ALA A 71 -8.60 -2.21 5.21
CA ALA A 71 -7.99 -3.38 5.86
C ALA A 71 -6.99 -4.11 4.94
N ALA A 72 -7.28 -4.24 3.65
CA ALA A 72 -6.33 -4.84 2.71
C ALA A 72 -5.07 -3.98 2.56
N LEU A 73 -5.22 -2.65 2.54
CA LEU A 73 -4.07 -1.73 2.51
C LEU A 73 -3.21 -1.84 3.77
N VAL A 74 -3.82 -1.96 4.96
CA VAL A 74 -3.10 -2.19 6.23
C VAL A 74 -2.30 -3.50 6.15
N ALA A 75 -2.95 -4.60 5.76
CA ALA A 75 -2.29 -5.89 5.64
C ALA A 75 -1.11 -5.86 4.65
N ARG A 76 -1.23 -5.10 3.56
CA ARG A 76 -0.13 -4.90 2.61
C ARG A 76 0.99 -4.04 3.19
N ALA A 77 0.65 -2.95 3.87
CA ALA A 77 1.63 -2.07 4.49
C ALA A 77 2.46 -2.80 5.58
N LEU A 78 1.83 -3.69 6.35
CA LEU A 78 2.53 -4.58 7.28
C LEU A 78 3.47 -5.57 6.56
N GLN A 79 3.00 -6.21 5.48
CA GLN A 79 3.83 -7.12 4.66
C GLN A 79 5.01 -6.40 4.00
N ASP A 80 4.86 -5.11 3.72
CA ASP A 80 5.86 -4.28 3.05
C ASP A 80 6.76 -3.54 4.03
N GLU A 81 6.55 -3.72 5.34
CA GLU A 81 7.28 -3.08 6.44
C GLU A 81 7.19 -1.55 6.38
N ILE A 82 6.07 -1.03 5.88
CA ILE A 82 5.76 0.41 5.82
C ILE A 82 5.23 0.91 7.17
N ILE A 83 4.55 0.02 7.89
CA ILE A 83 4.06 0.23 9.26
C ILE A 83 4.50 -0.93 10.12
N ASP A 84 4.78 -0.65 11.39
CA ASP A 84 4.91 -1.71 12.39
C ASP A 84 3.57 -1.98 13.09
N ILE A 85 3.41 -3.18 13.66
CA ILE A 85 2.21 -3.54 14.41
C ILE A 85 2.04 -2.68 15.67
N ASP A 86 3.13 -2.12 16.19
CA ASP A 86 3.15 -1.23 17.36
C ASP A 86 2.60 0.18 17.04
N GLU A 87 2.50 0.54 15.76
CA GLU A 87 1.98 1.84 15.29
C GLU A 87 0.47 1.81 14.96
N LEU A 88 -0.22 0.71 15.26
CA LEU A 88 -1.62 0.45 14.85
C LEU A 88 -2.67 0.76 15.91
#